data_AF-I8UIL6-F1
#
_entry.id   AF-I8UIL6-F1
#
_cell.length_a   1.000
_cell.length_b   1.000
_cell.length_c   1.000
_cell.angle_alpha   90.00
_cell.angle_beta   90.00
_cell.angle_gamma   90.00
#
_symmetry.space_group_name_H-M   'P 1'
#
loop_
_entity.id
_entity.type
_entity.pdbx_description
1 polymer ?
#
loop_
_entity_poly.entity_id
_entity_poly.type
_entity_poly.pdbx_seq_one_letter_code
_entity_poly.pdbx_strand_id
1 'polypeptide(L)'
;MDSIQSSQDYPVVLKVEQIARNKILVTYDRPTDLSSATTITNYWIRGNQAPDNAASLGMDPALSSDNSLRPGQARITAVDASQTTYVITFWQPITRGVIYIVLPCFVSKLGSSGFQGVNWGPYSRNVWIGK
;
A
#
# COMPACT_ATOMS: atom_id res chain seq x y z
N MET A 1 -1.01 28.34 -22.59
CA MET A 1 -1.81 27.96 -21.41
C MET A 1 -1.30 26.60 -21.00
N ASP A 2 -0.21 26.56 -20.23
CA ASP A 2 0.34 25.31 -19.71
C ASP A 2 -0.01 25.26 -18.23
N SER A 3 -1.05 24.49 -17.91
CA SER A 3 -1.39 24.14 -16.54
C SER A 3 -0.26 23.33 -15.94
N ILE A 4 0.54 23.99 -15.09
CA ILE A 4 1.51 23.34 -14.21
C ILE A 4 0.76 22.28 -13.41
N GLN A 5 1.01 21.03 -13.73
CA GLN A 5 0.65 19.89 -12.92
C GLN A 5 1.32 20.11 -11.56
N SER A 6 0.54 20.42 -10.52
CA SER A 6 1.10 20.67 -9.19
C SER A 6 2.00 19.49 -8.84
N SER A 7 3.28 19.74 -8.59
CA SER A 7 4.20 18.69 -8.16
C SER A 7 3.63 18.10 -6.88
N GLN A 8 2.94 16.95 -6.96
CA GLN A 8 2.50 16.23 -5.78
C GLN A 8 3.76 15.97 -4.97
N ASP A 9 3.95 16.62 -3.83
CA ASP A 9 5.15 16.48 -3.00
C ASP A 9 5.01 15.32 -2.01
N TYR A 10 4.40 14.23 -2.47
CA TYR A 10 4.21 13.01 -1.69
C TYR A 10 4.42 11.78 -2.59
N PRO A 11 4.84 10.65 -2.01
CA PRO A 11 4.99 9.42 -2.77
C PRO A 11 3.66 8.85 -3.21
N VAL A 12 3.60 8.33 -4.43
CA VAL A 12 2.43 7.64 -4.99
C VAL A 12 2.81 6.24 -5.40
N VAL A 13 1.97 5.24 -5.09
CA VAL A 13 2.17 3.86 -5.54
C VAL A 13 2.13 3.82 -7.07
N LEU A 14 3.22 3.33 -7.66
CA LEU A 14 3.30 3.01 -9.08
C LEU A 14 2.71 1.63 -9.36
N LYS A 15 3.09 0.63 -8.56
CA LYS A 15 2.77 -0.78 -8.82
C LYS A 15 2.71 -1.61 -7.56
N VAL A 16 1.79 -2.57 -7.54
CA VAL A 16 1.75 -3.70 -6.62
C VAL A 16 1.87 -5.00 -7.41
N GLU A 17 2.66 -5.95 -6.92
CA GLU A 17 2.76 -7.28 -7.52
C GLU A 17 2.91 -8.37 -6.45
N GLN A 18 2.16 -9.48 -6.58
CA GLN A 18 2.42 -10.66 -5.76
C GLN A 18 3.69 -11.38 -6.22
N ILE A 19 4.67 -11.44 -5.33
CA ILE A 19 6.00 -12.03 -5.58
C ILE A 19 6.18 -13.40 -4.90
N ALA A 20 5.32 -13.75 -3.94
CA ALA A 20 5.27 -15.08 -3.34
C ALA A 20 3.85 -15.37 -2.81
N ARG A 21 3.62 -16.60 -2.33
CA ARG A 21 2.31 -17.05 -1.82
C ARG A 21 1.73 -16.14 -0.71
N ASN A 22 2.58 -15.48 0.06
CA ASN A 22 2.20 -14.57 1.14
C ASN A 22 2.93 -13.22 1.07
N LYS A 23 3.40 -12.81 -0.12
CA LYS A 23 4.16 -11.57 -0.27
C LYS A 23 3.72 -10.77 -1.49
N ILE A 24 3.55 -9.47 -1.28
CA ILE A 24 3.45 -8.49 -2.37
C ILE A 24 4.61 -7.50 -2.29
N LEU A 25 5.05 -7.03 -3.45
CA LEU A 25 5.97 -5.93 -3.62
C LEU A 25 5.16 -4.66 -3.93
N VAL A 26 5.41 -3.59 -3.21
CA VAL A 26 4.84 -2.26 -3.40
C VAL A 26 5.96 -1.33 -3.84
N THR A 27 5.78 -0.63 -4.97
CA THR A 27 6.73 0.33 -5.52
C THR A 27 6.12 1.72 -5.56
N TYR A 28 6.82 2.70 -4.98
CA TYR A 28 6.48 4.12 -5.03
C TYR A 28 7.22 4.85 -6.17
N ASP A 29 6.72 6.01 -6.58
CA ASP A 29 7.29 6.85 -7.63
C ASP A 29 8.54 7.63 -7.20
N ARG A 30 8.80 7.70 -5.89
CA ARG A 30 9.91 8.42 -5.28
C ARG A 30 10.27 7.85 -3.92
N PRO A 31 11.45 8.18 -3.37
CA PRO A 31 11.84 7.78 -2.03
C PRO A 31 10.85 8.25 -0.96
N THR A 32 10.50 7.35 -0.07
CA THR A 32 9.58 7.59 1.04
C THR A 32 10.35 7.72 2.35
N ASP A 33 9.73 8.30 3.37
CA ASP A 33 10.21 8.18 4.74
C ASP A 33 10.01 6.73 5.22
N LEU A 34 11.10 6.09 5.64
CA LEU A 34 11.11 4.68 6.03
C LEU A 34 10.11 4.35 7.14
N SER A 35 9.97 5.23 8.14
CA SER A 35 9.10 4.98 9.29
C SER A 35 7.64 4.93 8.87
N SER A 36 7.19 5.95 8.12
CA SER A 36 5.83 6.02 7.62
C SER A 36 5.50 4.92 6.61
N ALA A 37 6.46 4.52 5.75
CA ALA A 37 6.26 3.46 4.76
C ALA A 37 6.29 2.04 5.35
N THR A 38 6.86 1.85 6.54
CA THR A 38 6.89 0.53 7.22
C THR A 38 5.85 0.40 8.33
N THR A 39 5.12 1.48 8.63
CA THR A 39 4.01 1.47 9.59
C THR A 39 2.81 0.74 9.00
N ILE A 40 2.49 -0.45 9.52
CA ILE A 40 1.43 -1.31 8.94
C ILE A 40 0.04 -0.66 8.93
N THR A 41 -0.28 0.15 9.94
CA THR A 41 -1.58 0.84 10.06
C THR A 41 -1.77 2.00 9.08
N ASN A 42 -0.73 2.32 8.29
CA ASN A 42 -0.82 3.25 7.16
C ASN A 42 -1.36 2.58 5.89
N TYR A 43 -1.72 1.29 5.95
CA TYR A 43 -2.12 0.51 4.78
C TYR A 43 -3.50 -0.10 4.99
N TRP A 44 -4.34 0.01 3.96
CA TRP A 44 -5.58 -0.72 3.80
C TRP A 44 -5.45 -1.65 2.59
N ILE A 45 -6.10 -2.81 2.64
CA ILE A 45 -6.21 -3.68 1.48
C ILE A 45 -7.67 -4.07 1.32
N ARG A 46 -8.31 -3.61 0.23
CA ARG A 46 -9.64 -4.07 -0.16
C ARG A 46 -9.54 -5.43 -0.82
N GLY A 47 -10.48 -6.32 -0.53
CA GLY A 47 -10.76 -7.52 -1.32
C GLY A 47 -12.14 -7.43 -1.97
N ASN A 48 -12.33 -8.06 -3.13
CA ASN A 48 -13.66 -8.22 -3.75
C ASN A 48 -14.53 -9.29 -3.08
N GLN A 49 -14.12 -9.77 -1.90
CA GLN A 49 -14.83 -10.68 -1.01
C GLN A 49 -14.82 -10.09 0.41
N ALA A 50 -15.29 -10.87 1.40
CA ALA A 50 -15.15 -10.51 2.81
C ALA A 50 -13.65 -10.35 3.20
N PRO A 51 -13.34 -9.58 4.27
CA PRO A 51 -11.97 -9.48 4.78
C PRO A 51 -11.35 -10.86 5.02
N ASP A 52 -10.06 -10.99 4.71
CA ASP A 52 -9.36 -12.27 4.74
C ASP A 52 -7.90 -12.09 5.20
N ASN A 53 -7.04 -13.05 4.84
CA ASN A 53 -5.62 -13.06 5.17
C ASN A 53 -4.85 -11.83 4.66
N ALA A 54 -5.28 -11.25 3.54
CA ALA A 54 -4.61 -10.11 2.90
C ALA A 54 -5.47 -8.85 2.90
N ALA A 55 -6.80 -8.98 2.85
CA ALA A 55 -7.74 -7.88 2.88
C ALA A 55 -8.15 -7.49 4.30
N SER A 56 -7.99 -6.21 4.64
CA SER A 56 -8.49 -5.65 5.90
C SER A 56 -9.96 -5.22 5.83
N LEU A 57 -10.50 -5.07 4.62
CA LEU A 57 -11.88 -4.65 4.36
C LEU A 57 -12.39 -5.14 2.99
N GLY A 58 -13.71 -5.13 2.81
CA GLY A 58 -14.34 -5.34 1.49
C GLY A 58 -14.29 -4.10 0.58
N MET A 59 -14.97 -4.14 -0.57
CA MET A 59 -14.93 -3.04 -1.55
C MET A 59 -15.73 -1.80 -1.14
N ASP A 60 -16.76 -1.94 -0.32
CA ASP A 60 -17.71 -0.85 -0.04
C ASP A 60 -17.36 0.03 1.17
N PRO A 61 -16.88 -0.51 2.31
CA PRO A 61 -16.69 0.31 3.51
C PRO A 61 -15.73 1.47 3.31
N ALA A 62 -16.00 2.61 3.94
CA ALA A 62 -15.06 3.73 3.99
C ALA A 62 -13.78 3.34 4.74
N LEU A 63 -12.65 3.96 4.40
CA LEU A 63 -11.40 3.74 5.13
C LEU A 63 -11.51 4.38 6.52
N SER A 64 -11.16 3.63 7.55
CA SER A 64 -11.06 4.10 8.93
C SER A 64 -9.87 3.45 9.64
N SER A 65 -9.46 4.01 10.77
CA SER A 65 -8.42 3.39 11.62
C SER A 65 -8.77 1.95 11.98
N ASP A 66 -10.06 1.63 12.11
CA ASP A 66 -10.55 0.34 12.58
C ASP A 66 -10.32 -0.78 11.56
N ASN A 67 -10.35 -0.44 10.28
CA ASN A 67 -10.20 -1.38 9.16
C ASN A 67 -8.88 -1.25 8.38
N SER A 68 -7.88 -0.61 8.99
CA SER A 68 -6.48 -0.67 8.53
C SER A 68 -5.87 -2.05 8.76
N LEU A 69 -4.80 -2.38 8.02
CA LEU A 69 -4.00 -3.56 8.31
C LEU A 69 -3.41 -3.48 9.71
N ARG A 70 -3.37 -4.64 10.38
CA ARG A 70 -2.86 -4.77 11.73
C ARG A 70 -1.53 -5.53 11.77
N PRO A 71 -0.70 -5.32 12.82
CA PRO A 71 0.51 -6.12 13.03
C PRO A 71 0.24 -7.63 13.06
N GLY A 72 -0.97 -8.05 13.48
CA GLY A 72 -1.41 -9.44 13.48
C GLY A 72 -1.80 -10.01 12.10
N GLN A 73 -1.68 -9.23 11.01
CA GLN A 73 -1.98 -9.68 9.64
C GLN A 73 -0.74 -9.74 8.74
N ALA A 74 0.14 -8.74 8.87
CA ALA A 74 1.34 -8.65 8.05
C ALA A 74 2.44 -7.79 8.69
N ARG A 75 3.62 -7.82 8.08
CA ARG A 75 4.69 -6.83 8.29
C ARG A 75 5.12 -6.20 6.97
N ILE A 76 5.72 -5.01 7.04
CA ILE A 76 6.29 -4.31 5.89
C ILE A 76 7.79 -4.12 6.10
N THR A 77 8.60 -4.44 5.09
CA THR A 77 10.05 -4.24 5.12
C THR A 77 10.53 -3.61 3.83
N ALA A 78 11.48 -2.66 3.91
CA ALA A 78 12.17 -2.15 2.72
C ALA A 78 12.94 -3.29 2.02
N VAL A 79 12.99 -3.26 0.69
CA VAL A 79 13.77 -4.21 -0.11
C VAL A 79 15.25 -3.84 -0.14
N ASP A 80 15.53 -2.54 -0.21
CA ASP A 80 16.87 -1.99 -0.36
C ASP A 80 16.93 -0.56 0.23
N ALA A 81 18.08 0.11 0.05
CA ALA A 81 18.32 1.45 0.55
C ALA A 81 17.65 2.57 -0.27
N SER A 82 16.98 2.27 -1.40
CA SER A 82 16.32 3.27 -2.24
C SER A 82 15.11 3.92 -1.56
N GLN A 83 14.50 3.24 -0.59
CA GLN A 83 13.24 3.64 0.06
C GLN A 83 12.09 3.85 -0.93
N THR A 84 12.14 3.16 -2.08
CA THR A 84 11.06 3.17 -3.10
C THR A 84 10.30 1.85 -3.14
N THR A 85 10.85 0.77 -2.59
CA THR A 85 10.35 -0.60 -2.74
C THR A 85 10.20 -1.28 -1.39
N TYR A 86 9.01 -1.85 -1.16
CA TYR A 86 8.64 -2.46 0.10
C TYR A 86 7.96 -3.81 -0.12
N VAL A 87 8.28 -4.79 0.70
CA VAL A 87 7.57 -6.07 0.74
C VAL A 87 6.59 -6.07 1.89
N ILE A 88 5.31 -6.28 1.59
CA ILE A 88 4.31 -6.67 2.59
C ILE A 88 4.31 -8.19 2.66
N THR A 89 4.69 -8.74 3.82
CA THR A 89 4.65 -10.17 4.11
C THR A 89 3.46 -10.47 5.00
N PHE A 90 2.46 -11.16 4.47
CA PHE A 90 1.29 -11.64 5.21
C PHE A 90 1.66 -12.88 6.03
N TRP A 91 1.06 -13.03 7.22
CA TRP A 91 1.29 -14.22 8.05
C TRP A 91 0.61 -15.46 7.51
N GLN A 92 -0.45 -15.27 6.73
CA GLN A 92 -1.18 -16.33 6.05
C GLN A 92 -1.05 -16.17 4.52
N PRO A 93 -1.19 -17.27 3.76
CA PRO A 93 -1.25 -17.22 2.30
C PRO A 93 -2.34 -16.27 1.77
N ILE A 94 -2.03 -15.59 0.67
CA ILE A 94 -2.99 -14.79 -0.10
C ILE A 94 -4.02 -15.73 -0.73
N THR A 95 -5.29 -15.38 -0.65
CA THR A 95 -6.38 -16.17 -1.24
C THR A 95 -6.33 -16.08 -2.76
N ARG A 96 -6.34 -17.24 -3.43
CA ARG A 96 -6.25 -17.31 -4.89
C ARG A 96 -7.55 -16.82 -5.54
N GLY A 97 -7.43 -16.10 -6.66
CA GLY A 97 -8.56 -15.61 -7.45
C GLY A 97 -9.27 -14.37 -6.88
N VAL A 98 -8.90 -13.91 -5.68
CA VAL A 98 -9.43 -12.66 -5.10
C VAL A 98 -8.73 -11.47 -5.76
N ILE A 99 -9.52 -10.44 -6.09
CA ILE A 99 -9.01 -9.16 -6.58
C ILE A 99 -8.80 -8.27 -5.36
N TYR A 100 -7.58 -7.76 -5.22
CA TYR A 100 -7.21 -6.90 -4.12
C TYR A 100 -6.75 -5.52 -4.59
N ILE A 101 -6.93 -4.51 -3.74
CA ILE A 101 -6.47 -3.13 -3.96
C ILE A 101 -5.67 -2.67 -2.74
N VAL A 102 -4.39 -2.31 -2.89
CA VAL A 102 -3.59 -1.69 -1.81
C VAL A 102 -3.85 -0.20 -1.78
N LEU A 103 -4.19 0.31 -0.60
CA LEU A 103 -4.50 1.72 -0.38
C LEU A 103 -3.61 2.22 0.76
N PRO A 104 -2.35 2.61 0.48
CA PRO A 104 -1.53 3.29 1.47
C PRO A 104 -2.04 4.73 1.69
N CYS A 105 -1.97 5.17 2.93
CA CYS A 105 -2.20 6.53 3.37
C CYS A 105 -1.07 6.97 4.30
N PHE A 106 -0.87 8.27 4.44
CA PHE A 106 0.05 8.85 5.41
C PHE A 106 1.54 8.52 5.23
N VAL A 107 1.93 7.98 4.07
CA VAL A 107 3.33 7.75 3.73
C VAL A 107 3.97 9.06 3.30
N SER A 108 4.97 9.50 4.05
CA SER A 108 5.68 10.75 3.80
C SER A 108 6.81 10.55 2.79
N LYS A 109 7.22 11.63 2.12
CA LYS A 109 8.42 11.65 1.29
C LYS A 109 9.68 11.60 2.16
N LEU A 110 10.77 11.02 1.65
CA LEU A 110 12.06 11.07 2.33
C LEU A 110 12.45 12.52 2.69
N GLY A 111 12.78 12.75 3.97
CA GLY A 111 13.12 14.07 4.51
C GLY A 111 11.92 14.90 4.97
N SER A 112 10.69 14.40 4.80
CA SER A 112 9.44 15.02 5.26
C SER A 112 8.72 14.13 6.27
N SER A 113 7.74 14.68 7.00
CA SER A 113 6.91 13.92 7.93
C SER A 113 5.48 14.46 7.99
N GLY A 114 4.57 13.70 8.59
CA GLY A 114 3.22 14.16 8.92
C GLY A 114 2.24 14.23 7.75
N PHE A 115 2.52 13.62 6.60
CA PHE A 115 1.55 13.55 5.50
C PHE A 115 0.21 12.93 5.96
N GLN A 116 -0.92 13.58 5.63
CA GLN A 116 -2.27 13.16 6.06
C GLN A 116 -3.16 12.72 4.89
N GLY A 117 -2.58 12.48 3.70
CA GLY A 117 -3.32 12.14 2.49
C GLY A 117 -3.23 10.66 2.10
N VAL A 118 -3.74 10.37 0.90
CA VAL A 118 -3.62 9.08 0.23
C VAL A 118 -2.37 9.02 -0.63
N ASN A 119 -1.77 7.84 -0.78
CA ASN A 119 -0.58 7.62 -1.58
C ASN A 119 -0.88 6.83 -2.86
N TRP A 120 -2.05 7.05 -3.46
CA TRP A 120 -2.51 6.42 -4.71
C TRP A 120 -3.32 7.42 -5.53
N GLY A 121 -3.39 7.21 -6.85
CA GLY A 121 -4.08 8.09 -7.78
C GLY A 121 -4.46 7.41 -9.10
N PRO A 122 -4.94 8.16 -10.11
CA PRO A 122 -5.47 7.59 -11.36
C PRO A 122 -4.50 6.69 -12.14
N TYR A 123 -3.19 6.88 -11.95
CA TYR A 123 -2.14 6.12 -12.63
C TYR A 123 -1.53 5.00 -11.76
N SER A 124 -1.99 4.84 -10.53
CA SER A 124 -1.53 3.78 -9.63
C SER A 124 -1.99 2.41 -10.13
N ARG A 125 -1.06 1.46 -10.27
CA ARG A 125 -1.37 0.05 -10.51
C ARG A 125 -1.37 -0.71 -9.18
N ASN A 126 -2.24 -0.30 -8.27
CA ASN A 126 -2.35 -0.82 -6.91
C ASN A 126 -3.28 -2.02 -6.78
N VAL A 127 -3.68 -2.63 -7.90
CA VAL A 127 -4.56 -3.80 -7.98
C VAL A 127 -3.75 -5.05 -8.30
N TRP A 128 -4.04 -6.17 -7.65
CA TRP A 128 -3.52 -7.48 -8.04
C TRP A 128 -4.56 -8.58 -7.87
N ILE A 129 -4.33 -9.72 -8.52
CA ILE A 129 -5.13 -10.94 -8.37
C ILE A 129 -4.27 -11.95 -7.62
N GLY A 130 -4.84 -12.53 -6.55
CA GLY A 130 -4.17 -13.59 -5.80
C GLY A 130 -3.86 -14.80 -6.67
N LYS A 131 -2.58 -15.20 -6.77
CA LYS A 131 -2.10 -16.34 -7.57
C LYS A 131 -1.54 -17.48 -6.73
#